data_AF-A0A821MT41-F1
#
_entry.id   AF-A0A821MT41-F1
#
_cell.length_a   1.000
_cell.length_b   1.000
_cell.length_c   1.000
_cell.angle_alpha   90.00
_cell.angle_beta   90.00
_cell.angle_gamma   90.00
#
_symmetry.space_group_name_H-M   'P 1'
#
loop_
_entity.id
_entity.type
_entity.pdbx_description
1 polymer ?
#
loop_
_entity_poly.entity_id
_entity_poly.type
_entity_poly.pdbx_seq_one_letter_code
_entity_poly.pdbx_strand_id
1 'polypeptide(L)'
;DWGSLIGLQLVGINGIDNRFARVVVGNGGLPIGDTKFSDAFITWQKFASEQAKIDVGFVITHGVKRKMKFEELTAYNAPFRNEKYQAGALIFPQLVPTRHDDPSSRYNLGVDKLQQMMILGAKNQPHATVTQAGHYLQEDKPHEIVEHLIKFIENNPLPSK
;
A
#
# COMPACT_ATOMS: atom_id res chain seq x y z
N ASP A 1 -0.66 -0.94 -0.90
CA ASP A 1 0.62 -1.51 -1.33
C ASP A 1 1.66 -1.34 -0.23
N TRP A 2 2.95 -1.53 -0.51
CA TRP A 2 4.07 -1.43 0.44
C TRP A 2 4.12 -0.16 1.27
N GLY A 3 3.67 0.98 0.73
CA GLY A 3 3.55 2.23 1.49
C GLY A 3 2.70 2.08 2.75
N SER A 4 1.66 1.25 2.74
CA SER A 4 0.87 0.94 3.93
C SER A 4 1.57 -0.01 4.89
N LEU A 5 2.26 -1.04 4.39
CA LEU A 5 2.99 -1.99 5.24
C LEU A 5 4.07 -1.25 6.04
N ILE A 6 4.83 -0.39 5.38
CA ILE A 6 5.88 0.42 6.00
C ILE A 6 5.26 1.54 6.85
N GLY A 7 4.31 2.29 6.30
CA GLY A 7 3.72 3.44 6.98
C GLY A 7 2.97 3.07 8.25
N LEU A 8 2.22 1.96 8.26
CA LEU A 8 1.50 1.50 9.44
C LEU A 8 2.44 0.92 10.50
N GLN A 9 3.53 0.26 10.09
CA GLN A 9 4.62 -0.09 11.02
C GLN A 9 5.15 1.16 11.70
N LEU A 10 5.50 2.21 10.93
CA LEU A 10 5.98 3.45 11.51
C LEU A 10 4.96 4.01 12.51
N VAL A 11 3.71 4.21 12.10
CA VAL A 11 2.67 4.79 12.98
C VAL A 11 2.53 4.02 14.31
N GLY A 12 2.70 2.70 14.31
CA GLY A 12 2.62 1.90 15.53
C GLY A 12 3.96 1.52 16.18
N ILE A 13 5.08 2.10 15.77
CA ILE A 13 6.37 1.91 16.47
C ILE A 13 6.48 2.92 17.63
N ASN A 14 6.83 2.44 18.82
CA ASN A 14 7.08 3.28 19.99
C ASN A 14 8.23 4.27 19.73
N GLY A 15 8.10 5.52 20.18
CA GLY A 15 9.18 6.52 20.11
C GLY A 15 9.16 7.45 18.90
N ILE A 16 8.20 7.30 17.99
CA ILE A 16 7.87 8.31 16.98
C ILE A 16 6.54 9.02 17.27
N ASP A 17 6.16 8.99 18.54
CA ASP A 17 4.96 9.63 19.06
C ASP A 17 4.86 11.08 18.58
N ASN A 18 3.65 11.50 18.21
CA ASN A 18 3.31 12.84 17.71
C ASN A 18 3.90 13.25 16.35
N ARG A 19 4.41 12.31 15.52
CA ARG A 19 4.77 12.62 14.12
C ARG A 19 3.60 12.54 13.14
N PHE A 20 2.56 11.79 13.50
CA PHE A 20 1.40 11.55 12.64
C PHE A 20 0.16 12.16 13.26
N ALA A 21 -0.38 13.17 12.60
CA ALA A 21 -1.63 13.81 13.01
C ALA A 21 -2.85 12.99 12.57
N ARG A 22 -2.79 12.39 11.38
CA ARG A 22 -3.86 11.60 10.77
C ARG A 22 -3.27 10.57 9.82
N VAL A 23 -4.02 9.50 9.54
CA VAL A 23 -3.60 8.42 8.62
C VAL A 23 -4.76 8.09 7.68
N VAL A 24 -4.46 7.91 6.40
CA VAL A 24 -5.39 7.39 5.38
C VAL A 24 -4.73 6.19 4.72
N VAL A 25 -5.47 5.09 4.62
CA VAL A 25 -5.02 3.85 4.00
C VAL A 25 -5.89 3.57 2.78
N GLY A 26 -5.25 3.37 1.62
CA GLY A 26 -5.91 2.95 0.38
C GLY A 26 -5.20 1.74 -0.23
N ASN A 27 -5.97 0.73 -0.64
CA ASN A 27 -5.49 -0.52 -1.26
C ASN A 27 -4.27 -1.13 -0.56
N GLY A 28 -4.31 -1.24 0.77
CA GLY A 28 -3.19 -1.64 1.60
C GLY A 28 -3.61 -2.09 2.98
N GLY A 29 -2.63 -2.48 3.81
CA GLY A 29 -2.85 -2.98 5.16
C GLY A 29 -1.56 -3.38 5.84
N LEU A 30 -1.69 -3.95 7.04
CA LEU A 30 -0.60 -4.47 7.86
C LEU A 30 -0.90 -5.94 8.23
N PRO A 31 -0.66 -6.88 7.32
CA PRO A 31 -1.02 -8.28 7.53
C PRO A 31 -0.14 -8.95 8.58
N ILE A 32 -0.69 -9.87 9.37
CA ILE A 32 0.07 -10.74 10.30
C ILE A 32 0.01 -12.23 9.90
N GLY A 33 -0.52 -12.52 8.70
CA GLY A 33 -0.68 -13.89 8.20
C GLY A 33 -1.87 -14.66 8.79
N ASP A 34 -2.80 -13.97 9.44
CA ASP A 34 -4.03 -14.51 10.06
C ASP A 34 -5.26 -14.49 9.13
N THR A 35 -5.16 -13.78 8.01
CA THR A 35 -6.23 -13.56 7.05
C THR A 35 -5.84 -14.08 5.67
N LYS A 36 -6.82 -14.67 4.97
CA LYS A 36 -6.60 -15.18 3.61
C LYS A 36 -6.44 -14.00 2.65
N PHE A 37 -5.33 -13.97 1.91
CA PHE A 37 -5.11 -13.03 0.82
C PHE A 37 -5.95 -13.38 -0.41
N SER A 38 -6.19 -12.37 -1.26
CA SER A 38 -6.86 -12.58 -2.53
C SER A 38 -6.02 -13.47 -3.46
N ASP A 39 -6.68 -14.27 -4.29
CA ASP A 39 -5.99 -15.10 -5.30
C ASP A 39 -5.15 -14.25 -6.25
N ALA A 40 -5.58 -13.00 -6.51
CA ALA A 40 -4.82 -12.02 -7.29
C ALA A 40 -3.46 -11.69 -6.64
N PHE A 41 -3.42 -11.45 -5.33
CA PHE A 41 -2.17 -11.18 -4.63
C PHE A 41 -1.25 -12.42 -4.61
N ILE A 42 -1.81 -13.60 -4.35
CA ILE A 42 -1.02 -14.85 -4.37
C ILE A 42 -0.43 -15.11 -5.76
N THR A 43 -1.20 -14.87 -6.82
CA THR A 43 -0.73 -14.98 -8.21
C THR A 43 0.39 -13.97 -8.50
N TRP A 44 0.23 -12.73 -8.05
CA TRP A 44 1.27 -11.70 -8.15
C TRP A 44 2.55 -12.08 -7.41
N GLN A 45 2.44 -12.56 -6.17
CA GLN A 45 3.57 -12.97 -5.35
C GLN A 45 4.33 -14.12 -6.01
N LYS A 46 3.61 -15.13 -6.54
CA LYS A 46 4.21 -16.22 -7.30
C LYS A 46 4.91 -15.71 -8.57
N PHE A 47 4.21 -14.91 -9.37
CA PHE A 47 4.76 -14.30 -10.58
C PHE A 47 6.09 -13.61 -10.30
N ALA A 48 6.15 -12.72 -9.30
CA ALA A 48 7.37 -11.99 -8.97
C ALA A 48 8.54 -12.90 -8.56
N SER A 49 8.26 -14.02 -7.88
CA SER A 49 9.30 -14.97 -7.42
C SER A 49 9.96 -15.78 -8.53
N GLU A 50 9.28 -15.95 -9.67
CA GLU A 50 9.72 -16.83 -10.76
C GLU A 50 10.46 -16.06 -11.87
N GLN A 51 10.50 -14.73 -11.81
CA GLN A 51 11.08 -13.89 -12.86
C GLN A 51 12.55 -13.54 -12.59
N ALA A 52 13.39 -13.64 -13.62
CA ALA A 52 14.75 -13.10 -13.59
C ALA A 52 14.79 -11.56 -13.77
N LYS A 53 13.76 -10.99 -14.41
CA LYS A 53 13.56 -9.56 -14.61
C LYS A 53 12.06 -9.26 -14.66
N ILE A 54 11.66 -8.07 -14.22
CA ILE A 54 10.27 -7.64 -14.23
C ILE A 54 10.04 -6.49 -15.21
N ASP A 55 8.99 -6.58 -16.03
CA ASP A 55 8.52 -5.45 -16.82
C ASP A 55 7.60 -4.61 -15.94
N VAL A 56 8.12 -3.48 -15.45
CA VAL A 56 7.40 -2.62 -14.50
C VAL A 56 6.21 -1.95 -15.18
N GLY A 57 6.37 -1.48 -16.43
CA GLY A 57 5.27 -0.93 -17.21
C GLY A 57 4.12 -1.93 -17.40
N PHE A 58 4.45 -3.21 -17.65
CA PHE A 58 3.46 -4.28 -17.73
C PHE A 58 2.70 -4.46 -16.40
N VAL A 59 3.42 -4.50 -15.27
CA VAL A 59 2.81 -4.64 -13.93
C VAL A 59 1.87 -3.49 -13.62
N ILE A 60 2.31 -2.25 -13.86
CA ILE A 60 1.47 -1.05 -13.64
C ILE A 60 0.21 -1.11 -14.50
N THR A 61 0.34 -1.48 -15.78
CA THR A 61 -0.80 -1.58 -16.71
C THR A 61 -1.86 -2.56 -16.22
N HIS A 62 -1.45 -3.67 -15.60
CA HIS A 62 -2.39 -4.67 -15.06
C HIS A 62 -2.95 -4.30 -13.69
N GLY A 63 -2.38 -3.29 -13.03
CA GLY A 63 -2.85 -2.77 -11.75
C GLY A 63 -3.79 -1.56 -11.86
N VAL A 64 -4.08 -1.06 -13.06
CA VAL A 64 -4.98 0.08 -13.30
C VAL A 64 -6.19 -0.33 -14.15
N LYS A 65 -7.24 0.49 -14.17
CA LYS A 65 -8.42 0.31 -15.03
C LYS A 65 -8.34 1.13 -16.31
N ARG A 66 -7.68 2.30 -16.27
CA ARG A 66 -7.50 3.14 -17.44
C ARG A 66 -6.42 2.60 -18.37
N LYS A 67 -6.45 3.05 -19.63
CA LYS A 67 -5.34 2.84 -20.55
C LYS A 67 -4.19 3.78 -20.20
N MET A 68 -3.00 3.22 -19.96
CA MET A 68 -1.78 3.98 -19.74
C MET A 68 -1.20 4.49 -21.07
N LYS A 69 -0.63 5.69 -21.06
CA LYS A 69 0.11 6.28 -22.18
C LYS A 69 1.54 5.76 -22.19
N PHE A 70 2.18 5.81 -23.35
CA PHE A 70 3.55 5.34 -23.51
C PHE A 70 4.55 6.08 -22.62
N GLU A 71 4.37 7.40 -22.47
CA GLU A 71 5.24 8.26 -21.67
C GLU A 71 5.12 7.93 -20.17
N GLU A 72 3.92 7.57 -19.71
CA GLU A 72 3.67 7.17 -18.33
C GLU A 72 4.36 5.84 -18.02
N LEU A 73 4.25 4.85 -18.91
CA LEU A 73 4.96 3.58 -18.76
C LEU A 73 6.48 3.76 -18.83
N THR A 74 6.95 4.67 -19.68
CA THR A 74 8.37 5.04 -19.75
C THR A 74 8.85 5.64 -18.43
N ALA A 75 8.03 6.50 -17.79
CA ALA A 75 8.34 7.07 -16.49
C ALA A 75 8.43 6.00 -15.39
N TYR A 76 7.52 5.01 -15.38
CA TYR A 76 7.58 3.89 -14.44
C TYR A 76 8.80 2.98 -14.65
N ASN A 77 9.24 2.81 -15.90
CA ASN A 77 10.44 2.04 -16.23
C ASN A 77 11.75 2.82 -15.97
N ALA A 78 11.70 4.15 -15.90
CA ALA A 78 12.89 5.02 -15.83
C ALA A 78 13.87 4.70 -14.67
N PRO A 79 13.41 4.30 -13.46
CA PRO A 79 14.32 3.90 -12.38
C PRO A 79 15.08 2.60 -12.66
N PHE A 80 14.59 1.75 -13.57
CA PHE A 80 15.05 0.39 -13.80
C PHE A 80 15.82 0.26 -15.11
N ARG A 81 16.99 0.90 -15.19
CA ARG A 81 17.81 0.93 -16.42
C ARG A 81 18.23 -0.45 -16.93
N ASN A 82 18.34 -1.43 -16.02
CA ASN A 82 18.53 -2.85 -16.31
C ASN A 82 18.14 -3.70 -15.08
N GLU A 83 18.21 -5.01 -15.20
CA GLU A 83 17.80 -5.99 -14.19
C GLU A 83 18.50 -5.81 -12.82
N LYS A 84 19.73 -5.26 -12.79
CA LYS A 84 20.46 -5.03 -11.52
C LYS A 84 19.75 -4.04 -10.60
N TYR A 85 18.88 -3.19 -11.15
CA TYR A 85 18.09 -2.21 -10.40
C TYR A 85 16.73 -2.77 -9.95
N GLN A 86 16.42 -4.03 -10.25
CA GLN A 86 15.08 -4.62 -10.01
C GLN A 86 15.02 -5.55 -8.79
N ALA A 87 16.13 -5.73 -8.05
CA ALA A 87 16.17 -6.65 -6.91
C ALA A 87 15.06 -6.38 -5.89
N GLY A 88 14.82 -5.10 -5.55
CA GLY A 88 13.73 -4.72 -4.64
C GLY A 88 12.34 -5.11 -5.17
N ALA A 89 12.07 -4.84 -6.45
CA ALA A 89 10.78 -5.15 -7.08
C ALA A 89 10.48 -6.66 -7.13
N LEU A 90 11.52 -7.49 -7.27
CA LEU A 90 11.40 -8.96 -7.29
C LEU A 90 11.28 -9.56 -5.88
N ILE A 91 12.06 -9.05 -4.92
CA ILE A 91 12.17 -9.65 -3.58
C ILE A 91 11.03 -9.19 -2.66
N PHE A 92 10.67 -7.91 -2.71
CA PHE A 92 9.72 -7.34 -1.75
C PHE A 92 8.43 -8.15 -1.65
N PRO A 93 7.75 -8.55 -2.75
CA PRO A 93 6.53 -9.35 -2.66
C PRO A 93 6.62 -10.59 -1.75
N GLN A 94 7.80 -11.21 -1.62
CA GLN A 94 8.02 -12.38 -0.76
C GLN A 94 8.11 -12.03 0.73
N LEU A 95 8.32 -10.76 1.06
CA LEU A 95 8.41 -10.26 2.44
C LEU A 95 7.03 -9.95 3.04
N VAL A 96 5.95 -9.96 2.25
CA VAL A 96 4.59 -9.82 2.78
C VAL A 96 4.23 -11.09 3.54
N PRO A 97 3.89 -11.00 4.84
CA PRO A 97 3.45 -12.16 5.59
C PRO A 97 2.06 -12.61 5.13
N THR A 98 2.03 -13.66 4.31
CA THR A 98 0.78 -14.30 3.83
C THR A 98 0.41 -15.52 4.65
N ARG A 99 1.31 -15.97 5.53
CA ARG A 99 1.12 -17.09 6.45
C ARG A 99 1.49 -16.69 7.87
N HIS A 100 0.81 -17.27 8.84
CA HIS A 100 1.06 -17.00 10.26
C HIS A 100 2.49 -17.34 10.70
N ASP A 101 3.12 -18.33 10.08
CA ASP A 101 4.50 -18.75 10.35
C ASP A 101 5.57 -17.94 9.59
N ASP A 102 5.18 -16.95 8.77
CA ASP A 102 6.15 -16.10 8.08
C ASP A 102 7.02 -15.33 9.09
N PRO A 103 8.36 -15.34 8.93
CA PRO A 103 9.25 -14.60 9.82
C PRO A 103 8.91 -13.11 9.90
N SER A 104 8.38 -12.54 8.81
CA SER A 104 7.93 -11.15 8.72
C SER A 104 6.74 -10.84 9.63
N SER A 105 5.89 -11.83 9.94
CA SER A 105 4.71 -11.65 10.79
C SER A 105 5.10 -11.13 12.17
N ARG A 106 6.24 -11.58 12.72
CA ARG A 106 6.73 -11.16 14.04
C ARG A 106 6.98 -9.65 14.18
N TYR A 107 7.27 -8.96 13.09
CA TYR A 107 7.48 -7.51 13.11
C TYR A 107 6.17 -6.72 13.08
N ASN A 108 5.09 -7.36 12.64
CA ASN A 108 3.75 -6.76 12.64
C ASN A 108 2.98 -7.11 13.92
N LEU A 109 3.34 -8.21 14.60
CA LEU A 109 2.82 -8.57 15.93
C LEU A 109 3.15 -7.48 16.96
N GLY A 110 2.13 -6.98 17.66
CA GLY A 110 2.23 -5.89 18.62
C GLY A 110 1.88 -4.52 18.03
N VAL A 111 2.23 -4.27 16.76
CA VAL A 111 1.79 -3.08 16.00
C VAL A 111 0.31 -3.18 15.65
N ASP A 112 -0.20 -4.40 15.45
CA ASP A 112 -1.63 -4.70 15.25
C ASP A 112 -2.53 -4.11 16.36
N LYS A 113 -2.05 -4.00 17.60
CA LYS A 113 -2.78 -3.34 18.69
C LYS A 113 -2.91 -1.83 18.48
N LEU A 114 -1.85 -1.19 18.00
CA LEU A 114 -1.90 0.23 17.63
C LEU A 114 -2.74 0.43 16.37
N GLN A 115 -2.75 -0.54 15.46
CA GLN A 115 -3.71 -0.59 14.36
C GLN A 115 -5.15 -0.72 14.87
N GLN A 116 -5.44 -1.53 15.90
CA GLN A 116 -6.76 -1.59 16.52
C GLN A 116 -7.17 -0.24 17.15
N MET A 117 -6.23 0.50 17.73
CA MET A 117 -6.48 1.88 18.19
C MET A 117 -6.71 2.84 17.00
N MET A 118 -5.99 2.68 15.88
CA MET A 118 -6.29 3.40 14.65
C MET A 118 -7.68 3.04 14.11
N ILE A 119 -8.14 1.79 14.24
CA ILE A 119 -9.51 1.36 13.89
C ILE A 119 -10.54 2.09 14.77
N LEU A 120 -10.24 2.33 16.06
CA LEU A 120 -11.09 3.19 16.89
C LEU A 120 -11.12 4.63 16.39
N GLY A 121 -9.97 5.19 15.99
CA GLY A 121 -9.90 6.53 15.37
C GLY A 121 -10.56 6.62 13.99
N ALA A 122 -10.70 5.49 13.30
CA ALA A 122 -11.43 5.38 12.04
C ALA A 122 -12.96 5.38 12.25
N LYS A 123 -13.44 5.10 13.47
CA LYS A 123 -14.87 5.09 13.75
C LYS A 123 -15.50 6.44 13.43
N ASN A 124 -16.62 6.40 12.71
CA ASN A 124 -17.38 7.57 12.25
C ASN A 124 -16.64 8.48 11.25
N GLN A 125 -15.50 8.06 10.71
CA GLN A 125 -14.87 8.76 9.58
C GLN A 125 -15.62 8.45 8.28
N PRO A 126 -15.66 9.37 7.31
CA PRO A 126 -16.37 9.17 6.05
C PRO A 126 -15.58 8.22 5.13
N HIS A 127 -15.64 6.92 5.40
CA HIS A 127 -15.03 5.90 4.55
C HIS A 127 -15.64 5.92 3.15
N ALA A 128 -14.79 5.74 2.14
CA ALA A 128 -15.19 5.75 0.75
C ALA A 128 -14.62 4.55 0.00
N THR A 129 -15.38 4.08 -0.98
CA THR A 129 -14.91 3.12 -1.97
C THR A 129 -14.74 3.87 -3.29
N VAL A 130 -13.49 4.02 -3.73
CA VAL A 130 -13.17 4.61 -5.03
C VAL A 130 -13.48 3.57 -6.11
N THR A 131 -14.58 3.77 -6.84
CA THR A 131 -15.04 2.81 -7.85
C THR A 131 -14.34 3.04 -9.19
N GLN A 132 -14.34 2.02 -10.06
CA GLN A 132 -13.65 2.08 -11.36
C GLN A 132 -12.15 2.40 -11.25
N ALA A 133 -11.53 1.96 -10.16
CA ALA A 133 -10.10 2.02 -9.93
C ALA A 133 -9.53 0.62 -9.69
N GLY A 134 -8.29 0.41 -10.10
CA GLY A 134 -7.52 -0.80 -9.85
C GLY A 134 -6.74 -0.71 -8.55
N HIS A 135 -5.66 -1.48 -8.48
CA HIS A 135 -4.72 -1.47 -7.37
C HIS A 135 -4.03 -0.10 -7.23
N TYR A 136 -3.53 0.44 -8.35
CA TYR A 136 -2.91 1.78 -8.39
C TYR A 136 -3.98 2.86 -8.58
N LEU A 137 -4.89 2.98 -7.60
CA LEU A 137 -6.02 3.92 -7.65
C LEU A 137 -5.63 5.39 -7.95
N GLN A 138 -4.42 5.78 -7.56
CA GLN A 138 -3.84 7.10 -7.83
C GLN A 138 -3.69 7.40 -9.34
N GLU A 139 -3.56 6.38 -10.18
CA GLU A 139 -3.57 6.53 -11.63
C GLU A 139 -4.99 6.65 -12.20
N ASP A 140 -5.94 5.88 -11.67
CA ASP A 140 -7.30 5.81 -12.21
C ASP A 140 -8.16 7.00 -11.79
N LYS A 141 -8.02 7.42 -10.53
CA LYS A 141 -8.91 8.38 -9.86
C LYS A 141 -8.15 9.43 -9.02
N PRO A 142 -7.11 10.10 -9.55
CA PRO A 142 -6.29 11.02 -8.77
C PRO A 142 -7.10 12.16 -8.13
N HIS A 143 -8.03 12.77 -8.87
CA HIS A 143 -8.83 13.90 -8.37
C HIS A 143 -9.78 13.50 -7.23
N GLU A 144 -10.45 12.34 -7.36
CA GLU A 144 -11.36 11.81 -6.34
C GLU A 144 -10.60 11.49 -5.05
N ILE A 145 -9.40 10.90 -5.16
CA ILE A 145 -8.54 10.63 -4.00
C ILE A 145 -8.15 11.94 -3.31
N VAL A 146 -7.71 12.95 -4.06
CA VAL A 146 -7.36 14.26 -3.49
C VAL A 146 -8.56 14.91 -2.82
N GLU A 147 -9.74 14.84 -3.42
CA GLU A 147 -10.97 15.36 -2.83
C GLU A 147 -11.30 14.68 -1.49
N HIS A 148 -11.21 13.34 -1.42
CA HIS A 148 -11.39 12.61 -0.17
C HIS A 148 -10.36 13.00 0.90
N LEU A 149 -9.09 13.18 0.51
CA LEU A 149 -8.04 13.59 1.42
C LEU A 149 -8.28 15.00 1.99
N ILE A 150 -8.65 15.96 1.14
CA ILE A 150 -8.96 17.34 1.56
C ILE A 150 -10.15 17.33 2.53
N LYS A 151 -11.26 16.69 2.15
CA LYS A 151 -12.45 16.57 3.01
C LYS A 151 -12.13 15.94 4.35
N PHE A 152 -11.29 14.90 4.37
CA PHE A 152 -10.86 14.26 5.61
C PHE A 152 -10.04 15.22 6.49
N ILE A 153 -9.13 16.00 5.92
CA ILE A 153 -8.34 16.99 6.67
C ILE A 153 -9.25 18.08 7.25
N GLU A 154 -10.17 18.61 6.45
CA GLU A 154 -11.13 19.65 6.84
C GLU A 154 -12.07 19.19 7.96
N ASN A 155 -12.56 17.95 7.87
CA ASN A 155 -13.46 17.37 8.87
C ASN A 155 -12.77 17.00 10.19
N ASN A 156 -11.43 17.01 10.23
CA ASN A 156 -10.66 16.60 11.40
C ASN A 156 -9.63 17.68 11.78
N PRO A 157 -10.02 18.93 12.06
CA PRO A 157 -9.06 20.01 12.32
C PRO A 157 -8.12 19.67 13.48
N LEU A 158 -6.86 20.10 13.38
CA LEU A 158 -5.94 19.94 14.51
C LEU A 158 -6.31 20.92 15.63
N PRO A 159 -6.08 20.54 16.90
CA PRO A 159 -6.22 21.48 18.01
C PRO A 159 -5.39 22.73 17.74
N SER A 160 -5.95 23.90 18.04
CA SER A 160 -5.18 25.14 18.13
C SER A 160 -4.05 24.94 19.16
N LYS A 161 -2.84 25.36 18.78
CA LYS A 161 -1.69 25.40 19.70
C LYS A 161 -1.93 26.38 20.83
#